data_AF-A0A016SDX2-F1
#
_entry.id   AF-A0A016SDX2-F1
#
_cell.length_a   1.000
_cell.length_b   1.000
_cell.length_c   1.000
_cell.angle_alpha   90.00
_cell.angle_beta   90.00
_cell.angle_gamma   90.00
#
_symmetry.space_group_name_H-M   'P 1'
#
loop_
_entity.id
_entity.type
_entity.pdbx_description
1 polymer ?
#
loop_
_entity_poly.entity_id
_entity_poly.type
_entity_poly.pdbx_seq_one_letter_code
_entity_poly.pdbx_strand_id
1 'polypeptide(L)'
;MSRLLIALLLAVVKHVHSSPWEMVEVTLASEYSGSNAKNHALDDFNDLFDEFAQQQGIRFHRGNFREIQSFINGLPVAKYGLRGVDCEQFRKFLSGVKAQKYHLKYAAVKCGPMTFSFCMAFSCTPEDFYEITTTTASL
;
A
#
# COMPACT_ATOMS: atom_id res chain seq x y z
N MET A 1 -20.22 -37.02 -15.75
CA MET A 1 -20.43 -35.66 -16.29
C MET A 1 -20.60 -34.56 -15.24
N SER A 2 -20.93 -34.87 -13.96
CA SER A 2 -21.17 -33.85 -12.92
C SER A 2 -19.91 -33.20 -12.30
N ARG A 3 -18.75 -33.87 -12.32
CA ARG A 3 -17.51 -33.33 -11.70
C ARG A 3 -16.86 -32.17 -12.47
N LEU A 4 -17.01 -32.11 -13.79
CA LEU A 4 -16.47 -31.01 -14.60
C LEU A 4 -17.22 -29.68 -14.36
N LEU A 5 -18.52 -29.75 -14.16
CA LEU A 5 -19.36 -28.58 -13.88
C LEU A 5 -19.02 -27.93 -12.53
N ILE A 6 -18.65 -28.74 -11.52
CA ILE A 6 -18.22 -28.24 -10.20
C ILE A 6 -16.85 -27.55 -10.31
N ALA A 7 -15.92 -28.09 -11.11
CA ALA A 7 -14.62 -27.46 -11.34
C ALA A 7 -14.75 -26.11 -12.09
N LEU A 8 -15.67 -26.02 -13.06
CA LEU A 8 -15.97 -24.77 -13.75
C LEU A 8 -16.64 -23.73 -12.85
N LEU A 9 -17.54 -24.14 -11.95
CA LEU A 9 -18.17 -23.23 -10.98
C LEU A 9 -17.19 -22.73 -9.91
N LEU A 10 -16.21 -23.55 -9.51
CA LEU A 10 -15.15 -23.14 -8.59
C LEU A 10 -14.13 -22.18 -9.24
N ALA A 11 -13.93 -22.26 -10.56
CA ALA A 11 -13.06 -21.33 -11.28
C ALA A 11 -13.65 -19.91 -11.41
N VAL A 12 -14.97 -19.75 -11.23
CA VAL A 12 -15.65 -18.44 -11.27
C VAL A 12 -15.46 -17.65 -9.98
N VAL A 13 -15.03 -18.30 -8.89
CA VAL A 13 -14.78 -17.64 -7.61
C VAL A 13 -13.29 -17.34 -7.48
N LYS A 14 -12.91 -16.08 -7.74
CA LYS A 14 -11.62 -15.38 -7.43
C LYS A 14 -10.90 -14.75 -8.63
N HIS A 15 -11.66 -14.13 -9.51
CA HIS A 15 -11.14 -12.92 -10.14
C HIS A 15 -12.01 -11.75 -9.67
N VAL A 16 -11.71 -11.26 -8.47
CA VAL A 16 -11.92 -9.85 -8.15
C VAL A 16 -10.93 -9.10 -9.03
N HIS A 17 -11.27 -8.98 -10.32
CA HIS A 17 -10.65 -7.98 -11.17
C HIS A 17 -11.06 -6.65 -10.59
N SER A 18 -10.17 -6.07 -9.79
CA SER A 18 -10.18 -4.62 -9.57
C SER A 18 -10.37 -3.98 -10.93
N SER A 19 -11.37 -3.10 -11.03
CA SER A 19 -11.64 -2.38 -12.28
C SER A 19 -10.32 -1.79 -12.79
N PRO A 20 -10.03 -1.82 -14.11
CA PRO A 20 -8.82 -1.19 -14.69
C PRO A 20 -8.63 0.29 -14.34
N TRP A 21 -9.64 0.91 -13.72
CA TRP A 21 -9.70 2.31 -13.30
C TRP A 21 -9.66 2.52 -11.78
N GLU A 22 -9.61 1.47 -10.98
CA GLU A 22 -9.58 1.59 -9.52
C GLU A 22 -8.13 1.80 -9.06
N MET A 23 -7.87 2.98 -8.49
CA MET A 23 -6.56 3.34 -7.99
C MET A 23 -6.28 2.56 -6.71
N VAL A 24 -5.13 1.88 -6.66
CA VAL A 24 -4.63 1.29 -5.42
C VAL A 24 -3.99 2.40 -4.60
N GLU A 25 -4.53 2.64 -3.41
CA GLU A 25 -3.96 3.60 -2.45
C GLU A 25 -3.04 2.85 -1.50
N VAL A 26 -1.81 3.33 -1.34
CA VAL A 26 -0.81 2.72 -0.46
C VAL A 26 -0.39 3.73 0.60
N THR A 27 -0.47 3.36 1.86
CA THR A 27 0.06 4.15 2.98
C THR A 27 1.29 3.43 3.54
N LEU A 28 2.42 4.11 3.62
CA LEU A 28 3.65 3.60 4.22
C LEU A 28 4.06 4.52 5.38
N ALA A 29 4.49 3.93 6.48
CA ALA A 29 5.09 4.65 7.60
C ALA A 29 6.46 4.08 7.92
N SER A 30 7.41 4.97 8.19
CA SER A 30 8.79 4.60 8.52
C SER A 30 9.06 4.64 10.01
N GLU A 31 10.10 3.92 10.43
CA GLU A 31 10.70 3.96 11.77
C GLU A 31 11.65 5.15 11.95
N TYR A 32 12.03 5.86 10.88
CA TYR A 32 12.93 7.01 11.00
C TYR A 32 12.39 8.08 11.95
N SER A 33 13.30 8.76 12.65
CA SER A 33 12.97 9.88 13.53
C SER A 33 14.00 11.00 13.39
N GLY A 34 13.62 12.22 13.80
CA GLY A 34 14.47 13.40 13.70
C GLY A 34 14.31 14.22 12.41
N SER A 35 15.21 15.18 12.21
CA SER A 35 15.06 16.25 11.22
C SER A 35 15.06 15.79 9.76
N ASN A 36 15.73 14.68 9.44
CA ASN A 36 15.85 14.15 8.08
C ASN A 36 14.97 12.92 7.82
N ALA A 37 14.13 12.53 8.80
CA ALA A 37 13.33 11.30 8.73
C ALA A 37 12.45 11.25 7.47
N LYS A 38 11.91 12.40 7.05
CA LYS A 38 11.09 12.51 5.83
C LYS A 38 11.85 12.03 4.60
N ASN A 39 13.04 12.58 4.36
CA ASN A 39 13.77 12.32 3.11
C ASN A 39 14.20 10.86 3.05
N HIS A 40 14.78 10.34 4.13
CA HIS A 40 15.16 8.92 4.20
C HIS A 40 13.97 7.98 4.04
N ALA A 41 12.82 8.30 4.63
CA ALA A 41 11.61 7.50 4.46
C ALA A 41 11.12 7.51 3.01
N LEU A 42 11.09 8.67 2.36
CA LEU A 42 10.63 8.78 0.96
C LEU A 42 11.57 8.05 0.00
N ASP A 43 12.88 8.10 0.22
CA ASP A 43 13.85 7.35 -0.56
C ASP A 43 13.60 5.84 -0.42
N ASP A 44 13.47 5.32 0.80
CA ASP A 44 13.17 3.90 1.06
C ASP A 44 11.81 3.48 0.45
N PHE A 45 10.81 4.35 0.50
CA PHE A 45 9.50 4.06 -0.10
C PHE A 45 9.59 3.99 -1.63
N ASN A 46 10.36 4.86 -2.27
CA ASN A 46 10.58 4.81 -3.72
C ASN A 46 11.32 3.52 -4.11
N ASP A 47 12.36 3.14 -3.37
CA ASP A 47 13.09 1.89 -3.61
C ASP A 47 12.18 0.65 -3.49
N LEU A 48 11.22 0.67 -2.54
CA LEU A 48 10.22 -0.38 -2.40
C LEU A 48 9.31 -0.49 -3.63
N PHE A 49 8.85 0.65 -4.16
CA PHE A 49 8.04 0.65 -5.37
C PHE A 49 8.83 0.22 -6.61
N ASP A 50 10.10 0.62 -6.70
CA ASP A 50 10.99 0.19 -7.79
C ASP A 50 11.24 -1.32 -7.76
N GLU A 51 11.44 -1.92 -6.57
CA GLU A 51 11.57 -3.37 -6.44
C GLU A 51 10.28 -4.08 -6.89
N PHE A 52 9.11 -3.60 -6.46
CA PHE A 52 7.84 -4.16 -6.92
C PHE A 52 7.69 -4.05 -8.45
N ALA A 53 7.98 -2.88 -9.01
CA ALA A 53 7.86 -2.62 -10.43
C ALA A 53 8.77 -3.56 -11.25
N GLN A 54 10.01 -3.73 -10.79
CA GLN A 54 10.97 -4.66 -11.38
C GLN A 54 10.46 -6.11 -11.34
N GLN A 55 9.92 -6.56 -10.21
CA GLN A 55 9.40 -7.93 -10.07
C GLN A 55 8.19 -8.20 -10.96
N GLN A 56 7.33 -7.20 -11.19
CA GLN A 56 6.15 -7.34 -12.05
C GLN A 56 6.42 -7.00 -13.52
N GLY A 57 7.65 -6.58 -13.87
CA GLY A 57 7.99 -6.14 -15.23
C GLY A 57 7.21 -4.90 -15.68
N ILE A 58 6.81 -4.05 -14.73
CA ILE A 58 6.12 -2.78 -14.99
C ILE A 58 7.06 -1.60 -14.79
N ARG A 59 6.65 -0.42 -15.23
CA ARG A 59 7.38 0.83 -14.98
C ARG A 59 6.45 1.87 -14.38
N PHE A 60 6.87 2.44 -13.26
CA PHE A 60 6.21 3.60 -12.69
C PHE A 60 6.65 4.88 -13.41
N HIS A 61 5.67 5.75 -13.63
CA HIS A 61 5.82 7.07 -14.24
C HIS A 61 4.67 7.97 -13.78
N ARG A 62 4.74 9.27 -14.07
CA ARG A 62 3.75 10.26 -13.61
C ARG A 62 2.28 9.93 -13.91
N GLY A 63 1.99 9.15 -14.95
CA GLY A 63 0.63 8.75 -15.32
C GLY A 63 0.01 7.62 -14.49
N ASN A 64 0.83 6.80 -13.81
CA ASN A 64 0.40 5.61 -13.08
C ASN A 64 0.92 5.52 -11.64
N PHE A 65 1.82 6.42 -11.24
CA PHE A 65 2.38 6.52 -9.90
C PHE A 65 2.31 7.97 -9.44
N ARG A 66 1.73 8.19 -8.25
CA ARG A 66 1.59 9.52 -7.68
C ARG A 66 1.76 9.47 -6.17
N GLU A 67 2.67 10.29 -5.63
CA GLU A 67 2.62 10.69 -4.22
C GLU A 67 1.39 11.57 -4.00
N ILE A 68 0.47 11.12 -3.16
CA ILE A 68 -0.77 11.83 -2.82
C ILE A 68 -0.50 12.80 -1.67
N GLN A 69 0.20 12.31 -0.65
CA GLN A 69 0.51 13.06 0.57
C GLN A 69 1.78 12.49 1.19
N SER A 70 2.60 13.34 1.80
CA SER A 70 3.74 12.91 2.60
C SER A 70 3.86 13.73 3.87
N PHE A 71 4.54 13.14 4.85
CA PHE A 71 4.82 13.73 6.16
C PHE A 71 3.56 14.09 6.96
N ILE A 72 2.63 13.14 7.02
CA ILE A 72 1.32 13.30 7.67
C ILE A 72 1.53 13.51 9.19
N ASN A 73 0.97 14.60 9.73
CA ASN A 73 1.06 14.96 11.16
C ASN A 73 2.50 15.05 11.71
N GLY A 74 3.49 15.38 10.87
CA GLY A 74 4.90 15.45 11.28
C GLY A 74 5.59 14.08 11.42
N LEU A 75 4.91 13.00 11.03
CA LEU A 75 5.44 11.65 11.04
C LEU A 75 5.96 11.27 9.65
N PRO A 76 6.95 10.37 9.53
CA PRO A 76 7.48 9.90 8.24
C PRO A 76 6.50 8.90 7.58
N VAL A 77 5.32 9.41 7.24
CA VAL A 77 4.20 8.67 6.64
C VAL A 77 3.93 9.26 5.26
N ALA A 78 3.70 8.42 4.26
CA ALA A 78 3.31 8.86 2.94
C ALA A 78 2.19 7.98 2.35
N LYS A 79 1.34 8.62 1.54
CA LYS A 79 0.26 8.02 0.77
C LYS A 79 0.58 8.11 -0.71
N TYR A 80 0.38 7.02 -1.42
CA TYR A 80 0.63 6.88 -2.84
C TYR A 80 -0.60 6.34 -3.56
N GLY A 81 -0.77 6.74 -4.82
CA GLY A 81 -1.77 6.22 -5.74
C GLY A 81 -1.11 5.48 -6.89
N LEU A 82 -1.48 4.22 -7.08
CA LEU A 82 -0.98 3.35 -8.14
C LEU A 82 -2.12 3.02 -9.11
N ARG A 83 -1.87 3.15 -10.42
CA ARG A 83 -2.79 2.70 -11.48
C ARG A 83 -2.19 1.55 -12.26
N GLY A 84 -3.04 0.62 -12.70
CA GLY A 84 -2.59 -0.56 -13.45
C GLY A 84 -1.80 -1.55 -12.61
N VAL A 85 -1.92 -1.47 -11.28
CA VAL A 85 -1.33 -2.42 -10.33
C VAL A 85 -2.42 -3.36 -9.84
N ASP A 86 -2.16 -4.67 -9.90
CA ASP A 86 -3.04 -5.64 -9.28
C ASP A 86 -2.91 -5.56 -7.75
N CYS A 87 -4.03 -5.29 -7.10
CA CYS A 87 -4.10 -5.11 -5.66
C CYS A 87 -3.60 -6.34 -4.89
N GLU A 88 -3.96 -7.55 -5.31
CA GLU A 88 -3.60 -8.77 -4.59
C GLU A 88 -2.11 -9.08 -4.73
N GLN A 89 -1.54 -8.83 -5.91
CA GLN A 89 -0.10 -8.93 -6.15
C GLN A 89 0.67 -7.96 -5.26
N PHE A 90 0.25 -6.69 -5.19
CA PHE A 90 0.92 -5.71 -4.34
C PHE A 90 0.79 -6.05 -2.85
N ARG A 91 -0.39 -6.50 -2.40
CA ARG A 91 -0.61 -7.00 -1.03
C ARG A 91 0.32 -8.18 -0.71
N LYS A 92 0.46 -9.14 -1.64
CA LYS A 92 1.37 -10.30 -1.47
C LYS A 92 2.83 -9.86 -1.42
N PHE A 93 3.24 -8.93 -2.29
CA PHE A 93 4.57 -8.35 -2.27
C PHE A 93 4.89 -7.73 -0.90
N LEU A 94 4.01 -6.88 -0.37
CA LEU A 94 4.19 -6.29 0.96
C LEU A 94 4.28 -7.35 2.06
N SER A 95 3.47 -8.42 2.00
CA SER A 95 3.53 -9.49 3.01
C SER A 95 4.87 -10.26 3.02
N GLY A 96 5.62 -10.23 1.92
CA GLY A 96 6.92 -10.87 1.79
C GLY A 96 8.11 -9.92 1.97
N VAL A 97 7.88 -8.62 2.13
CA VAL A 97 8.94 -7.62 2.18
C VAL A 97 9.71 -7.72 3.50
N LYS A 98 11.03 -7.53 3.44
CA LYS A 98 11.85 -7.39 4.64
C LYS A 98 11.73 -5.96 5.15
N ALA A 99 10.86 -5.74 6.14
CA ALA A 99 10.59 -4.43 6.73
C ALA A 99 11.86 -3.60 7.05
N GLN A 100 12.88 -4.25 7.61
CA GLN A 100 14.16 -3.65 7.98
C GLN A 100 14.92 -3.04 6.80
N LYS A 101 14.77 -3.58 5.58
CA LYS A 101 15.44 -3.05 4.38
C LYS A 101 14.98 -1.62 4.05
N TYR A 102 13.71 -1.33 4.34
CA TYR A 102 13.01 -0.10 3.98
C TYR A 102 12.58 0.70 5.22
N HIS A 103 13.09 0.33 6.40
CA HIS A 103 12.74 0.91 7.69
C HIS A 103 11.23 1.07 7.88
N LEU A 104 10.44 0.08 7.44
CA LEU A 104 8.98 0.12 7.49
C LEU A 104 8.48 -0.18 8.90
N LYS A 105 7.70 0.76 9.44
CA LYS A 105 6.92 0.55 10.67
C LYS A 105 5.53 -0.01 10.36
N TYR A 106 4.90 0.49 9.30
CA TYR A 106 3.54 0.15 8.93
C TYR A 106 3.34 0.26 7.42
N ALA A 107 2.49 -0.61 6.88
CA ALA A 107 2.03 -0.51 5.50
C ALA A 107 0.54 -0.82 5.43
N ALA A 108 -0.19 -0.08 4.59
CA ALA A 108 -1.57 -0.37 4.25
C ALA A 108 -1.82 -0.21 2.75
N VAL A 109 -2.70 -1.05 2.22
CA VAL A 109 -3.12 -1.06 0.83
C VAL A 109 -4.63 -1.01 0.82
N LYS A 110 -5.19 0.01 0.18
CA LYS A 110 -6.62 0.17 -0.02
C LYS A 110 -6.94 0.00 -1.49
N CYS A 111 -7.87 -0.89 -1.75
CA CYS A 111 -8.34 -1.28 -3.08
C CYS A 111 -9.86 -1.19 -3.06
N GLY A 112 -10.37 -0.03 -3.48
CA GLY A 112 -11.79 0.27 -3.37
C GLY A 112 -12.29 0.26 -1.93
N PRO A 113 -13.26 -0.61 -1.59
CA PRO A 113 -13.78 -0.71 -0.23
C PRO A 113 -12.90 -1.55 0.70
N MET A 114 -11.92 -2.29 0.17
CA MET A 114 -11.08 -3.19 0.98
C MET A 114 -9.79 -2.49 1.38
N THR A 115 -9.39 -2.65 2.65
CA THR A 115 -8.09 -2.22 3.15
C THR A 115 -7.38 -3.40 3.81
N PHE A 116 -6.11 -3.59 3.47
CA PHE A 116 -5.22 -4.58 4.07
C PHE A 116 -4.07 -3.83 4.73
N SER A 117 -3.73 -4.19 5.96
CA SER A 117 -2.65 -3.56 6.70
C SER A 117 -1.69 -4.57 7.29
N PHE A 118 -0.43 -4.15 7.44
CA PHE A 118 0.66 -4.94 7.99
C PHE A 118 1.40 -4.12 9.05
N CYS A 119 1.54 -4.72 10.23
CA CYS A 119 2.49 -4.27 11.22
C CYS A 119 3.87 -4.79 10.85
N MET A 120 4.78 -3.90 10.47
CA MET A 120 6.10 -4.27 9.97
C MET A 120 7.20 -4.18 11.05
N ALA A 121 6.86 -3.58 12.19
CA ALA A 121 7.67 -3.49 13.40
C ALA A 121 7.09 -4.33 14.55
N PHE A 122 7.83 -4.46 15.66
CA PHE A 122 7.35 -5.13 16.87
C PHE A 122 6.08 -4.47 17.46
N SER A 123 5.95 -3.15 17.29
CA SER A 123 4.78 -2.38 17.69
C SER A 123 4.43 -1.35 16.62
N CYS A 124 3.18 -1.36 16.18
CA CYS A 124 2.60 -0.30 15.36
C CYS A 124 1.21 0.04 15.91
N THR A 125 0.86 1.31 15.81
CA THR A 125 -0.43 1.88 16.19
C THR A 125 -1.02 2.47 14.90
N PRO A 126 -1.81 1.68 14.14
CA PRO A 126 -2.37 2.12 12.87
C PRO A 126 -3.10 3.47 12.95
N GLU A 127 -3.69 3.76 14.12
CA GLU A 127 -4.40 4.98 14.47
C GLU A 127 -3.54 6.23 14.27
N ASP A 128 -2.23 6.13 14.50
CA ASP A 128 -1.29 7.25 14.36
C ASP A 128 -1.06 7.66 12.90
N PHE A 129 -1.39 6.77 11.95
CA PHE A 129 -1.10 6.94 10.53
C PHE A 129 -2.33 7.33 9.70
N TYR A 130 -3.52 7.33 10.32
CA TYR A 130 -4.69 7.92 9.69
C TYR A 130 -4.68 9.43 9.89
N GLU A 131 -5.16 10.16 8.88
CA GLU A 131 -5.52 11.55 9.11
C GLU A 131 -6.69 11.55 10.09
N ILE A 132 -6.46 12.05 11.31
CA ILE A 132 -7.55 12.44 12.18
C ILE A 132 -8.21 13.62 11.49
N THR A 133 -9.29 13.35 10.76
CA THR A 133 -10.23 14.40 10.40
C THR A 133 -10.83 14.87 11.72
N THR A 134 -10.22 15.88 12.35
CA THR A 134 -10.83 16.57 13.48
C THR A 134 -12.07 17.24 12.93
N THR A 135 -13.20 16.55 12.96
CA THR A 135 -14.50 17.16 12.78
C THR A 135 -14.67 18.09 13.97
N THR A 136 -14.29 19.35 13.80
CA THR A 136 -14.75 20.44 14.66
C THR A 136 -16.26 20.45 14.55
N ALA A 137 -16.92 19.73 15.44
CA ALA A 137 -18.31 19.97 15.79
C ALA A 137 -18.33 21.33 16.50
N SER A 138 -18.49 22.40 15.73
CA SER A 138 -18.91 23.69 16.26
C SER A 138 -20.34 23.52 16.79
N LEU A 139 -20.46 23.54 18.12
CA LEU A 139 -21.71 23.81 18.84
C LEU A 139 -22.14 25.26 18.61
#